data_AF-A0A261XVN8-F1
#
_entry.id   AF-A0A261XVN8-F1
#
_cell.length_a   1.000
_cell.length_b   1.000
_cell.length_c   1.000
_cell.angle_alpha   90.00
_cell.angle_beta   90.00
_cell.angle_gamma   90.00
#
_symmetry.space_group_name_H-M   'P 1'
#
loop_
_entity.id
_entity.type
_entity.pdbx_description
1 polymer ?
#
loop_
_entity_poly.entity_id
_entity_poly.type
_entity_poly.pdbx_seq_one_letter_code
_entity_poly.pdbx_strand_id
1 'polypeptide(L)'
;MQHTSDPNTNLAEAGTIQLELMRLSQLTGDPIYAYTANEAINTIITMPYGIPGLKPMSLDASKAVFQGDTVTFGGGGDSYYEYLLKSWMLSGQTLPSLVESWQDAITSAQKYMPSSPVGFANISWLASLEGTTQVPSEQELLCFLPGNVLMGAKLLSNQAFATFAEQLMQACSEAWNTPTGLASEVWDWVPARPGDHTTPASKSTKLPFNKRGYEIFSAIKKNCRLEVGYSSISDVTQGPSGGYKNLQDSYFFAETLKYSYLLFSPTSTISLNDWVFNTESHPMKLSTSYLIQA
;
A
#
# COMPACT_ATOMS: atom_id res chain seq x y z
N MET A 1 -3.70 -31.77 -4.66
CA MET A 1 -4.11 -30.59 -3.88
C MET A 1 -5.09 -31.04 -2.82
N GLN A 2 -4.61 -31.30 -1.61
CA GLN A 2 -5.49 -31.33 -0.44
C GLN A 2 -5.68 -29.87 -0.04
N HIS A 3 -6.85 -29.31 -0.34
CA HIS A 3 -7.27 -28.05 0.27
C HIS A 3 -7.59 -28.36 1.74
N THR A 4 -6.61 -28.20 2.62
CA THR A 4 -6.90 -28.07 4.04
C THR A 4 -7.71 -26.80 4.20
N SER A 5 -8.97 -26.94 4.62
CA SER A 5 -9.87 -25.84 4.96
C SER A 5 -9.39 -25.16 6.23
N ASP A 6 -8.21 -24.54 6.21
CA ASP A 6 -7.81 -23.63 7.27
C ASP A 6 -8.71 -22.39 7.12
N PRO A 7 -9.64 -22.14 8.07
CA PRO A 7 -10.48 -20.96 7.97
C PRO A 7 -9.73 -19.69 8.36
N ASN A 8 -8.50 -19.81 8.87
CA ASN A 8 -7.67 -18.67 9.23
C ASN A 8 -7.03 -18.09 7.97
N THR A 9 -7.21 -16.78 7.80
CA THR A 9 -6.64 -16.01 6.71
C THR A 9 -6.21 -14.65 7.24
N ASN A 10 -5.42 -13.92 6.47
CA ASN A 10 -5.22 -12.50 6.73
C ASN A 10 -6.23 -11.63 5.95
N LEU A 11 -6.32 -10.38 6.36
CA LEU A 11 -7.24 -9.36 5.90
C LEU A 11 -6.98 -9.03 4.41
N ALA A 12 -5.72 -8.95 4.00
CA ALA A 12 -5.34 -8.74 2.60
C ALA A 12 -5.83 -9.89 1.70
N GLU A 13 -5.57 -11.15 2.06
CA GLU A 13 -6.02 -12.31 1.28
C GLU A 13 -7.55 -12.40 1.18
N ALA A 14 -8.26 -12.13 2.27
CA ALA A 14 -9.73 -12.11 2.27
C ALA A 14 -10.32 -10.90 1.53
N GLY A 15 -9.58 -9.78 1.53
CA GLY A 15 -10.00 -8.47 1.04
C GLY A 15 -9.68 -8.20 -0.44
N THR A 16 -8.77 -8.95 -1.04
CA THR A 16 -8.10 -8.57 -2.30
C THR A 16 -8.47 -9.51 -3.45
N ILE A 17 -9.77 -9.72 -3.59
CA ILE A 17 -10.36 -10.50 -4.70
C ILE A 17 -11.44 -9.72 -5.45
N GLN A 18 -11.88 -8.59 -4.88
CA GLN A 18 -13.07 -7.88 -5.30
C GLN A 18 -12.93 -7.26 -6.70
N LEU A 19 -11.79 -6.61 -7.01
CA LEU A 19 -11.59 -5.97 -8.31
C LEU A 19 -11.66 -6.98 -9.47
N GLU A 20 -10.93 -8.09 -9.36
CA GLU A 20 -10.83 -9.12 -10.40
C GLU A 20 -12.18 -9.80 -10.62
N LEU A 21 -12.88 -10.18 -9.54
CA LEU A 21 -14.16 -10.86 -9.64
C LEU A 21 -15.29 -9.93 -10.10
N MET A 22 -15.26 -8.66 -9.71
CA MET A 22 -16.16 -7.65 -10.28
C MET A 22 -15.92 -7.47 -11.77
N ARG A 23 -14.65 -7.35 -12.19
CA ARG A 23 -14.29 -7.24 -13.60
C ARG A 23 -14.72 -8.49 -14.38
N LEU A 24 -14.55 -9.68 -13.81
CA LEU A 24 -14.97 -10.93 -14.44
C LEU A 24 -16.48 -10.92 -14.73
N SER A 25 -17.31 -10.57 -13.75
CA SER A 25 -18.76 -10.43 -13.96
C SER A 25 -19.12 -9.38 -15.01
N GLN A 26 -18.43 -8.24 -15.04
CA GLN A 26 -18.65 -7.20 -16.05
C GLN A 26 -18.37 -7.70 -17.48
N LEU A 27 -17.39 -8.59 -17.65
CA LEU A 27 -16.99 -9.11 -18.95
C LEU A 27 -17.80 -10.33 -19.40
N THR A 28 -18.18 -11.21 -18.48
CA THR A 28 -18.92 -12.44 -18.79
C THR A 28 -20.43 -12.26 -18.76
N GLY A 29 -20.93 -11.25 -18.05
CA GLY A 29 -22.34 -11.07 -17.74
C GLY A 29 -22.87 -12.00 -16.63
N ASP A 30 -22.03 -12.86 -16.06
CA ASP A 30 -22.41 -13.72 -14.93
C ASP A 30 -22.19 -12.98 -13.60
N PRO A 31 -23.24 -12.62 -12.85
CA PRO A 31 -23.12 -11.82 -11.64
C PRO A 31 -22.50 -12.57 -10.45
N ILE A 32 -22.33 -13.89 -10.52
CA ILE A 32 -21.92 -14.69 -9.35
C ILE A 32 -20.56 -14.24 -8.79
N TYR A 33 -19.61 -13.90 -9.66
CA TYR A 33 -18.25 -13.53 -9.25
C TYR A 33 -18.25 -12.24 -8.43
N ALA A 34 -18.86 -11.17 -8.96
CA ALA A 34 -19.01 -9.91 -8.26
C ALA A 34 -19.82 -10.06 -6.98
N TYR A 35 -20.93 -10.81 -7.02
CA TYR A 35 -21.78 -11.05 -5.85
C TYR A 35 -20.98 -11.69 -4.71
N THR A 36 -20.30 -12.81 -4.99
CA THR A 36 -19.52 -13.54 -3.98
C THR A 36 -18.43 -12.66 -3.36
N ALA A 37 -17.71 -11.90 -4.19
CA ALA A 37 -16.65 -11.04 -3.68
C ALA A 37 -17.20 -9.87 -2.84
N ASN A 38 -18.27 -9.22 -3.28
CA ASN A 38 -18.89 -8.12 -2.56
C ASN A 38 -19.44 -8.55 -1.20
N GLU A 39 -20.03 -9.74 -1.11
CA GLU A 39 -20.53 -10.28 0.17
C GLU A 39 -19.39 -10.53 1.17
N ALA A 40 -18.24 -11.03 0.71
CA ALA A 40 -17.07 -11.20 1.56
C ALA A 40 -16.57 -9.86 2.13
N ILE A 41 -16.44 -8.83 1.28
CA ILE A 41 -16.00 -7.50 1.71
C ILE A 41 -17.03 -6.83 2.64
N ASN A 42 -18.32 -6.93 2.32
CA ASN A 42 -19.39 -6.41 3.19
C ASN A 42 -19.35 -7.07 4.58
N THR A 43 -19.07 -8.37 4.63
CA THR A 43 -18.88 -9.09 5.90
C THR A 43 -17.71 -8.49 6.69
N ILE A 44 -16.53 -8.33 6.08
CA ILE A 44 -15.35 -7.74 6.74
C ILE A 44 -15.62 -6.31 7.23
N ILE A 45 -16.28 -5.49 6.42
CA ILE A 45 -16.64 -4.10 6.78
C ILE A 45 -17.52 -4.07 8.03
N THR A 46 -18.51 -4.97 8.11
CA THR A 46 -19.50 -5.00 9.20
C THR A 46 -19.00 -5.72 10.44
N MET A 47 -17.92 -6.50 10.36
CA MET A 47 -17.29 -7.10 11.53
C MET A 47 -16.84 -6.02 12.53
N PRO A 48 -17.24 -6.11 13.80
CA PRO A 48 -16.97 -5.06 14.78
C PRO A 48 -15.49 -5.00 15.15
N TYR A 49 -14.97 -3.79 15.27
CA TYR A 49 -13.65 -3.50 15.84
C TYR A 49 -13.66 -2.11 16.51
N GLY A 50 -12.80 -1.92 17.51
CA GLY A 50 -12.84 -0.74 18.40
C GLY A 50 -12.44 0.59 17.78
N ILE A 51 -11.85 0.58 16.57
CA ILE A 51 -11.41 1.78 15.86
C ILE A 51 -12.12 1.83 14.50
N PRO A 52 -12.86 2.90 14.15
CA PRO A 52 -13.60 3.00 12.89
C PRO A 52 -12.71 2.77 11.65
N GLY A 53 -13.20 1.95 10.72
CA GLY A 53 -12.52 1.62 9.46
C GLY A 53 -11.30 0.70 9.56
N LEU A 54 -10.53 0.79 10.65
CA LEU A 54 -9.39 -0.10 10.90
C LEU A 54 -9.86 -1.51 11.27
N LYS A 55 -9.23 -2.52 10.70
CA LYS A 55 -9.53 -3.94 10.93
C LYS A 55 -8.26 -4.71 11.30
N PRO A 56 -8.34 -5.66 12.25
CA PRO A 56 -7.25 -6.58 12.54
C PRO A 56 -6.82 -7.38 11.31
N MET A 57 -5.52 -7.65 11.24
CA MET A 57 -4.88 -8.37 10.15
C MET A 57 -5.33 -9.82 10.05
N SER A 58 -5.57 -10.51 11.17
CA SER A 58 -5.91 -11.94 11.15
C SER A 58 -7.40 -12.17 11.42
N LEU A 59 -8.02 -13.12 10.71
CA LEU A 59 -9.44 -13.45 10.88
C LEU A 59 -9.76 -14.93 10.60
N ASP A 60 -10.82 -15.42 11.25
CA ASP A 60 -11.46 -16.71 10.95
C ASP A 60 -12.61 -16.46 9.96
N ALA A 61 -12.39 -16.79 8.70
CA ALA A 61 -13.35 -16.58 7.61
C ALA A 61 -14.62 -17.43 7.78
N SER A 62 -14.55 -18.57 8.47
CA SER A 62 -15.71 -19.44 8.69
C SER A 62 -16.68 -18.90 9.74
N LYS A 63 -16.18 -18.02 10.62
CA LYS A 63 -16.95 -17.45 11.73
C LYS A 63 -17.17 -15.95 11.60
N ALA A 64 -16.52 -15.29 10.63
CA ALA A 64 -16.51 -13.84 10.49
C ALA A 64 -16.10 -13.14 11.81
N VAL A 65 -14.98 -13.58 12.40
CA VAL A 65 -14.40 -12.96 13.60
C VAL A 65 -12.92 -12.67 13.39
N PHE A 66 -12.47 -11.52 13.92
CA PHE A 66 -11.04 -11.21 13.97
C PHE A 66 -10.34 -12.08 15.01
N GLN A 67 -9.09 -12.44 14.73
CA GLN A 67 -8.20 -13.15 15.64
C GLN A 67 -7.03 -12.24 16.01
N GLY A 68 -6.96 -11.85 17.28
CA GLY A 68 -6.03 -10.81 17.70
C GLY A 68 -6.51 -9.41 17.32
N ASP A 69 -5.65 -8.43 17.56
CA ASP A 69 -5.97 -7.00 17.46
C ASP A 69 -4.90 -6.18 16.74
N THR A 70 -3.96 -6.86 16.07
CA THR A 70 -2.92 -6.21 15.27
C THR A 70 -3.51 -5.56 14.03
N VAL A 71 -3.33 -4.25 13.87
CA VAL A 71 -3.72 -3.49 12.67
C VAL A 71 -2.46 -2.98 11.98
N THR A 72 -2.35 -3.22 10.68
CA THR A 72 -1.26 -2.70 9.86
C THR A 72 -1.75 -2.38 8.46
N PHE A 73 -1.05 -1.47 7.78
CA PHE A 73 -1.15 -1.26 6.33
C PHE A 73 0.02 -1.92 5.58
N GLY A 74 0.87 -2.68 6.26
CA GLY A 74 1.87 -3.54 5.63
C GLY A 74 1.30 -4.93 5.29
N GLY A 75 2.21 -5.89 5.10
CA GLY A 75 1.87 -7.26 4.69
C GLY A 75 0.76 -7.88 5.53
N GLY A 76 -0.26 -8.41 4.85
CA GLY A 76 -1.42 -9.06 5.46
C GLY A 76 -2.59 -8.11 5.76
N GLY A 77 -2.41 -6.79 5.68
CA GLY A 77 -3.49 -5.80 5.83
C GLY A 77 -3.62 -4.81 4.67
N ASP A 78 -2.50 -4.48 4.01
CA ASP A 78 -2.35 -3.55 2.89
C ASP A 78 -3.53 -3.47 1.90
N SER A 79 -3.67 -4.49 1.06
CA SER A 79 -4.41 -4.51 -0.19
C SER A 79 -5.92 -4.58 0.02
N TYR A 80 -6.38 -4.99 1.21
CA TYR A 80 -7.77 -4.77 1.63
C TYR A 80 -8.13 -3.29 1.61
N TYR A 81 -7.34 -2.44 2.26
CA TYR A 81 -7.59 -1.00 2.28
C TYR A 81 -7.43 -0.39 0.89
N GLU A 82 -6.47 -0.89 0.11
CA GLU A 82 -6.29 -0.48 -1.29
C GLU A 82 -7.56 -0.71 -2.12
N TYR A 83 -8.16 -1.90 -1.99
CA TYR A 83 -9.30 -2.35 -2.79
C TYR A 83 -10.61 -1.66 -2.40
N LEU A 84 -10.78 -1.20 -1.16
CA LEU A 84 -11.97 -0.42 -0.79
C LEU A 84 -12.17 0.78 -1.74
N LEU A 85 -11.13 1.60 -1.94
CA LEU A 85 -11.22 2.76 -2.82
C LEU A 85 -11.29 2.34 -4.30
N LYS A 86 -10.44 1.40 -4.72
CA LYS A 86 -10.34 1.00 -6.13
C LYS A 86 -11.58 0.27 -6.63
N SER A 87 -12.18 -0.60 -5.82
CA SER A 87 -13.44 -1.30 -6.16
C SER A 87 -14.61 -0.33 -6.20
N TRP A 88 -14.63 0.69 -5.34
CA TRP A 88 -15.60 1.78 -5.44
C TRP A 88 -15.49 2.48 -6.81
N MET A 89 -14.28 2.81 -7.26
CA MET A 89 -14.07 3.37 -8.61
C MET A 89 -14.53 2.41 -9.71
N LEU A 90 -14.13 1.14 -9.64
CA LEU A 90 -14.48 0.12 -10.64
C LEU A 90 -16.01 -0.09 -10.76
N SER A 91 -16.72 0.05 -9.65
CA SER A 91 -18.19 -0.06 -9.57
C SER A 91 -18.94 1.12 -10.22
N GLY A 92 -18.23 2.14 -10.71
CA GLY A 92 -18.86 3.41 -11.11
C GLY A 92 -19.38 4.20 -9.91
N GLN A 93 -18.75 4.06 -8.74
CA GLN A 93 -19.13 4.68 -7.46
C GLN A 93 -20.50 4.24 -6.90
N THR A 94 -20.96 3.04 -7.25
CA THR A 94 -22.29 2.53 -6.84
C THR A 94 -22.29 1.79 -5.50
N LEU A 95 -21.12 1.55 -4.91
CA LEU A 95 -20.93 0.85 -3.63
C LEU A 95 -20.41 1.80 -2.55
N PRO A 96 -21.26 2.64 -1.92
CA PRO A 96 -20.82 3.70 -0.99
C PRO A 96 -20.15 3.17 0.28
N SER A 97 -20.54 1.99 0.76
CA SER A 97 -19.93 1.37 1.95
C SER A 97 -18.41 1.21 1.83
N LEU A 98 -17.90 1.02 0.61
CA LEU A 98 -16.47 0.87 0.36
C LEU A 98 -15.72 2.19 0.59
N VAL A 99 -16.21 3.30 0.04
CA VAL A 99 -15.55 4.62 0.22
C VAL A 99 -15.75 5.18 1.62
N GLU A 100 -16.88 4.89 2.26
CA GLU A 100 -17.11 5.22 3.68
C GLU A 100 -16.11 4.49 4.58
N SER A 101 -15.98 3.17 4.40
CA SER A 101 -15.02 2.35 5.18
C SER A 101 -13.56 2.78 4.93
N TRP A 102 -13.23 3.15 3.68
CA TRP A 102 -11.92 3.67 3.35
C TRP A 102 -11.64 5.03 4.02
N GLN A 103 -12.60 5.96 3.98
CA GLN A 103 -12.46 7.25 4.64
C GLN A 103 -12.29 7.10 6.16
N ASP A 104 -13.06 6.21 6.79
CA ASP A 104 -12.92 5.89 8.21
C ASP A 104 -11.53 5.33 8.50
N ALA A 105 -11.03 4.40 7.67
CA ALA A 105 -9.71 3.80 7.85
C ALA A 105 -8.59 4.84 7.74
N ILE A 106 -8.62 5.71 6.71
CA ILE A 106 -7.60 6.75 6.53
C ILE A 106 -7.69 7.80 7.64
N THR A 107 -8.90 8.21 8.04
CA THR A 107 -9.09 9.16 9.15
C THR A 107 -8.57 8.60 10.48
N SER A 108 -8.85 7.33 10.77
CA SER A 108 -8.33 6.65 11.95
C SER A 108 -6.82 6.46 11.88
N ALA A 109 -6.27 6.06 10.73
CA ALA A 109 -4.83 5.93 10.53
C ALA A 109 -4.11 7.26 10.78
N GLN A 110 -4.63 8.37 10.25
CA GLN A 110 -4.11 9.73 10.50
C GLN A 110 -4.13 10.12 11.99
N LYS A 111 -5.07 9.59 12.76
CA LYS A 111 -5.26 9.95 14.16
C LYS A 111 -4.41 9.10 15.10
N TYR A 112 -4.33 7.81 14.85
CA TYR A 112 -3.83 6.83 15.84
C TYR A 112 -2.46 6.25 15.52
N MET A 113 -2.05 6.25 14.25
CA MET A 113 -0.85 5.54 13.79
C MET A 113 0.39 6.42 13.52
N PRO A 114 0.35 7.77 13.39
CA PRO A 114 1.57 8.52 13.13
C PRO A 114 2.53 8.45 14.33
N SER A 115 3.80 8.19 14.05
CA SER A 115 4.86 8.11 15.07
C SER A 115 6.15 8.70 14.53
N SER A 116 6.61 9.79 15.16
CA SER A 116 7.90 10.40 14.82
C SER A 116 9.05 9.62 15.47
N PRO A 117 10.08 9.23 14.72
CA PRO A 117 11.26 8.57 15.28
C PRO A 117 12.22 9.58 15.92
N VAL A 118 12.93 9.16 16.98
CA VAL A 118 14.04 9.93 17.57
C VAL A 118 15.12 10.18 16.51
N GLY A 119 15.65 11.40 16.46
CA GLY A 119 16.75 11.76 15.55
C GLY A 119 16.33 12.12 14.13
N PHE A 120 15.04 12.07 13.77
CA PHE A 120 14.57 12.57 12.47
C PHE A 120 13.67 13.79 12.66
N ALA A 121 14.11 14.93 12.14
CA ALA A 121 13.24 16.11 12.06
C ALA A 121 12.22 15.96 10.92
N ASN A 122 10.96 16.29 11.20
CA ASN A 122 9.87 16.39 10.21
C ASN A 122 9.54 15.07 9.47
N ILE A 123 9.90 13.92 10.05
CA ILE A 123 9.46 12.60 9.59
C ILE A 123 8.44 12.04 10.59
N SER A 124 7.39 11.43 10.05
CA SER A 124 6.38 10.71 10.81
C SER A 124 6.07 9.45 10.03
N TRP A 125 6.56 8.30 10.50
CA TRP A 125 6.20 6.99 9.97
C TRP A 125 4.83 6.56 10.49
N LEU A 126 4.28 5.50 9.92
CA LEU A 126 2.98 4.96 10.27
C LEU A 126 3.17 3.65 11.05
N ALA A 127 3.17 3.76 12.37
CA ALA A 127 3.28 2.61 13.28
C ALA A 127 2.10 1.66 13.08
N SER A 128 2.36 0.35 13.09
CA SER A 128 1.30 -0.65 13.27
C SER A 128 0.64 -0.47 14.65
N LEU A 129 -0.54 -1.06 14.87
CA LEU A 129 -1.21 -1.06 16.17
C LEU A 129 -1.33 -2.49 16.71
N GLU A 130 -1.23 -2.63 18.03
CA GLU A 130 -1.76 -3.75 18.80
C GLU A 130 -2.85 -3.20 19.72
N GLY A 131 -4.11 -3.45 19.34
CA GLY A 131 -5.27 -2.81 19.95
C GLY A 131 -5.22 -1.29 19.76
N THR A 132 -4.94 -0.54 20.82
CA THR A 132 -4.78 0.93 20.79
C THR A 132 -3.33 1.39 20.97
N THR A 133 -2.39 0.45 21.08
CA THR A 133 -0.97 0.73 21.32
C THR A 133 -0.22 0.77 19.99
N GLN A 134 0.56 1.83 19.76
CA GLN A 134 1.45 1.90 18.62
C GLN A 134 2.63 0.92 18.78
N VAL A 135 2.88 0.14 17.73
CA VAL A 135 4.09 -0.67 17.55
C VAL A 135 4.95 0.05 16.50
N PRO A 136 6.09 0.66 16.90
CA PRO A 136 6.91 1.49 16.02
C PRO A 136 7.73 0.64 15.03
N SER A 137 7.01 0.02 14.11
CA SER A 137 7.49 -0.87 13.06
C SER A 137 6.64 -0.63 11.80
N GLU A 138 7.30 -0.57 10.65
CA GLU A 138 6.72 -0.36 9.33
C GLU A 138 7.42 -1.27 8.32
N GLN A 139 6.72 -1.59 7.23
CA GLN A 139 7.21 -2.46 6.15
C GLN A 139 7.25 -1.66 4.85
N GLU A 140 8.16 -2.04 3.94
CA GLU A 140 8.23 -1.45 2.59
C GLU A 140 6.87 -1.56 1.86
N LEU A 141 6.18 -2.69 2.08
CA LEU A 141 4.83 -2.93 1.56
C LEU A 141 3.85 -1.81 1.87
N LEU A 142 3.95 -1.11 3.02
CA LEU A 142 3.07 0.00 3.38
C LEU A 142 3.21 1.19 2.41
N CYS A 143 4.35 1.33 1.73
CA CYS A 143 4.65 2.46 0.87
C CYS A 143 3.84 2.54 -0.43
N PHE A 144 2.88 1.63 -0.64
CA PHE A 144 1.77 1.81 -1.59
C PHE A 144 0.77 2.90 -1.12
N LEU A 145 0.57 3.02 0.20
CA LEU A 145 -0.49 3.80 0.83
C LEU A 145 -0.48 5.28 0.45
N PRO A 146 0.67 5.99 0.37
CA PRO A 146 0.70 7.37 -0.11
C PRO A 146 0.00 7.56 -1.47
N GLY A 147 0.22 6.64 -2.42
CA GLY A 147 -0.42 6.68 -3.73
C GLY A 147 -1.94 6.45 -3.65
N ASN A 148 -2.36 5.52 -2.80
CA ASN A 148 -3.78 5.23 -2.56
C ASN A 148 -4.51 6.40 -1.88
N VAL A 149 -3.91 7.01 -0.85
CA VAL A 149 -4.44 8.20 -0.16
C VAL A 149 -4.51 9.39 -1.10
N LEU A 150 -3.49 9.62 -1.92
CA LEU A 150 -3.50 10.72 -2.90
C LEU A 150 -4.61 10.55 -3.94
N MET A 151 -4.84 9.31 -4.40
CA MET A 151 -5.94 8.98 -5.31
C MET A 151 -7.30 9.33 -4.69
N GLY A 152 -7.56 8.90 -3.45
CA GLY A 152 -8.80 9.21 -2.75
C GLY A 152 -8.95 10.70 -2.45
N ALA A 153 -7.85 11.38 -2.11
CA ALA A 153 -7.84 12.83 -1.92
C ALA A 153 -8.30 13.60 -3.16
N LYS A 154 -7.87 13.16 -4.36
CA LYS A 154 -8.31 13.75 -5.63
C LYS A 154 -9.78 13.45 -5.92
N LEU A 155 -10.20 12.20 -5.78
CA LEU A 155 -11.58 11.77 -6.01
C LEU A 155 -12.59 12.49 -5.12
N LEU A 156 -12.22 12.73 -3.86
CA LEU A 156 -13.09 13.32 -2.84
C LEU A 156 -12.84 14.83 -2.66
N SER A 157 -11.92 15.43 -3.41
CA SER A 157 -11.48 16.82 -3.21
C SER A 157 -11.07 17.12 -1.75
N ASN A 158 -10.41 16.17 -1.09
CA ASN A 158 -10.04 16.25 0.32
C ASN A 158 -8.57 16.66 0.49
N GLN A 159 -8.35 17.93 0.82
CA GLN A 159 -7.00 18.49 0.98
C GLN A 159 -6.25 17.93 2.20
N ALA A 160 -6.95 17.52 3.27
CA ALA A 160 -6.30 16.91 4.43
C ALA A 160 -5.68 15.56 4.07
N PHE A 161 -6.38 14.76 3.26
CA PHE A 161 -5.86 13.49 2.73
C PHE A 161 -4.69 13.74 1.77
N ALA A 162 -4.74 14.76 0.91
CA ALA A 162 -3.62 15.11 0.04
C ALA A 162 -2.35 15.46 0.86
N THR A 163 -2.50 16.26 1.92
CA THR A 163 -1.38 16.61 2.81
C THR A 163 -0.81 15.37 3.51
N PHE A 164 -1.67 14.48 4.00
CA PHE A 164 -1.23 13.24 4.63
C PHE A 164 -0.52 12.30 3.65
N ALA A 165 -1.02 12.17 2.42
CA ALA A 165 -0.34 11.41 1.37
C ALA A 165 1.07 11.93 1.10
N GLU A 166 1.25 13.26 1.04
CA GLU A 166 2.59 13.85 0.88
C GLU A 166 3.51 13.56 2.08
N GLN A 167 2.98 13.60 3.31
CA GLN A 167 3.74 13.26 4.52
C GLN A 167 4.18 11.80 4.51
N LEU A 168 3.27 10.87 4.21
CA LEU A 168 3.59 9.45 4.10
C LEU A 168 4.61 9.19 2.98
N MET A 169 4.45 9.83 1.82
CA MET A 169 5.40 9.70 0.70
C MET A 169 6.80 10.17 1.08
N GLN A 170 6.90 11.27 1.85
CA GLN A 170 8.18 11.75 2.35
C GLN A 170 8.79 10.78 3.37
N ALA A 171 7.99 10.24 4.28
CA ALA A 171 8.43 9.28 5.29
C ALA A 171 8.92 7.96 4.65
N CYS A 172 8.17 7.42 3.70
CA CYS A 172 8.57 6.27 2.89
C CYS A 172 9.86 6.56 2.11
N SER A 173 9.99 7.75 1.52
CA SER A 173 11.21 8.13 0.82
C SER A 173 12.43 8.12 1.74
N GLU A 174 12.30 8.46 3.03
CA GLU A 174 13.43 8.41 3.96
C GLU A 174 13.93 6.98 4.19
N ALA A 175 13.06 5.97 4.17
CA ALA A 175 13.46 4.55 4.31
C ALA A 175 14.43 4.09 3.20
N TRP A 176 14.38 4.73 2.04
CA TRP A 176 15.28 4.46 0.91
C TRP A 176 16.65 5.16 1.01
N ASN A 177 16.89 5.94 2.08
CA ASN A 177 18.14 6.65 2.33
C ASN A 177 19.21 5.73 2.96
N THR A 178 19.54 4.65 2.25
CA THR A 178 20.54 3.66 2.67
C THR A 178 21.81 3.77 1.82
N PRO A 179 22.94 3.13 2.19
CA PRO A 179 24.16 3.12 1.38
C PRO A 179 23.95 2.65 -0.07
N THR A 180 23.00 1.75 -0.31
CA THR A 180 22.67 1.25 -1.65
C THR A 180 21.66 2.11 -2.38
N GLY A 181 20.89 2.93 -1.66
CA GLY A 181 19.72 3.64 -2.17
C GLY A 181 18.49 2.74 -2.33
N LEU A 182 18.44 1.60 -1.62
CA LEU A 182 17.30 0.67 -1.55
C LEU A 182 16.75 0.62 -0.11
N ALA A 183 15.43 0.58 0.07
CA ALA A 183 14.84 0.44 1.40
C ALA A 183 14.96 -0.98 1.95
N SER A 184 15.02 -1.10 3.28
CA SER A 184 14.85 -2.39 3.94
C SER A 184 13.39 -2.86 3.87
N GLU A 185 13.19 -4.18 3.95
CA GLU A 185 11.84 -4.77 3.95
C GLU A 185 11.00 -4.31 5.14
N VAL A 186 11.64 -4.18 6.31
CA VAL A 186 11.05 -3.75 7.57
C VAL A 186 12.02 -2.78 8.23
N TRP A 187 11.50 -1.78 8.94
CA TRP A 187 12.28 -0.94 9.83
C TRP A 187 11.51 -0.65 11.11
N ASP A 188 12.25 -0.65 12.21
CA ASP A 188 11.76 -0.31 13.55
C ASP A 188 12.40 0.99 14.02
N TRP A 189 11.73 1.69 14.93
CA TRP A 189 12.27 2.92 15.51
C TRP A 189 11.95 3.08 16.98
N VAL A 190 12.67 4.01 17.61
CA VAL A 190 12.33 4.53 18.92
C VAL A 190 11.44 5.77 18.73
N PRO A 191 10.21 5.79 19.24
CA PRO A 191 9.34 6.97 19.16
C PRO A 191 9.93 8.15 19.93
N ALA A 192 9.89 9.33 19.33
CA ALA A 192 10.31 10.57 19.94
C ALA A 192 9.37 10.99 21.08
N ARG A 193 9.95 11.51 22.15
CA ARG A 193 9.28 12.04 23.33
C ARG A 193 9.52 13.54 23.45
N PRO A 194 8.67 14.27 24.22
CA PRO A 194 8.93 15.67 24.53
C PRO A 194 10.33 15.86 25.12
N GLY A 195 11.16 16.65 24.45
CA GLY A 195 12.54 16.94 24.86
C GLY A 195 13.63 16.16 24.11
N ASP A 196 13.27 15.19 23.27
CA ASP A 196 14.26 14.47 22.46
C ASP A 196 14.89 15.37 21.38
N HIS A 197 16.20 15.19 21.17
CA HIS A 197 16.93 15.90 20.13
C HIS A 197 16.53 15.40 18.75
N THR A 198 15.93 16.29 17.94
CA THR A 198 15.75 16.04 16.52
C THR A 198 16.98 16.55 15.78
N THR A 199 17.75 15.64 15.17
CA THR A 199 18.70 16.04 14.15
C THR A 199 17.92 16.31 12.86
N PRO A 200 18.20 17.40 12.12
CA PRO A 200 17.67 17.57 10.78
C PRO A 200 17.94 16.29 9.99
N ALA A 201 16.90 15.67 9.41
CA ALA A 201 17.08 14.51 8.55
C ALA A 201 18.17 14.83 7.52
N SER A 202 19.16 13.95 7.41
CA SER A 202 20.32 14.10 6.53
C SER A 202 19.84 14.44 5.11
N LYS A 203 19.93 15.71 4.71
CA LYS A 203 19.70 16.20 3.33
C LYS A 203 18.53 15.54 2.60
N SER A 204 17.39 15.28 3.27
CA SER A 204 16.12 14.96 2.60
C SER A 204 15.66 16.21 1.85
N THR A 205 16.31 16.49 0.72
CA THR A 205 15.84 17.49 -0.21
C THR A 205 14.54 16.91 -0.77
N LYS A 206 13.40 17.59 -0.58
CA LYS A 206 12.13 17.16 -1.20
C LYS A 206 12.33 17.14 -2.72
N LEU A 207 12.67 15.97 -3.26
CA LEU A 207 12.86 15.78 -4.69
C LEU A 207 11.49 15.63 -5.36
N PRO A 208 11.32 16.17 -6.57
CA PRO A 208 10.20 15.80 -7.42
C PRO A 208 10.11 14.26 -7.56
N PHE A 209 8.91 13.70 -7.51
CA PHE A 209 8.70 12.24 -7.49
C PHE A 209 9.32 11.51 -8.67
N ASN A 210 9.35 12.12 -9.86
CA ASN A 210 10.02 11.55 -11.02
C ASN A 210 11.55 11.43 -10.83
N LYS A 211 12.19 12.40 -10.16
CA LYS A 211 13.61 12.30 -9.81
C LYS A 211 13.84 11.21 -8.76
N ARG A 212 12.94 11.11 -7.77
CA ARG A 212 13.04 10.06 -6.76
C ARG A 212 12.91 8.66 -7.37
N GLY A 213 11.93 8.44 -8.24
CA GLY A 213 11.79 7.16 -8.94
C GLY A 213 12.98 6.85 -9.86
N TYR A 214 13.61 7.86 -10.47
CA TYR A 214 14.86 7.65 -11.22
C TYR A 214 16.01 7.17 -10.33
N GLU A 215 16.17 7.74 -9.14
CA GLU A 215 17.18 7.31 -8.15
C GLU A 215 16.94 5.87 -7.72
N ILE A 216 15.69 5.53 -7.39
CA ILE A 216 15.28 4.17 -7.01
C ILE A 216 15.60 3.17 -8.12
N PHE A 217 15.16 3.43 -9.36
CA PHE A 217 15.45 2.53 -10.48
C PHE A 217 16.96 2.40 -10.76
N SER A 218 17.71 3.50 -10.60
CA SER A 218 19.17 3.48 -10.74
C SER A 218 19.83 2.64 -9.65
N ALA A 219 19.35 2.70 -8.41
CA ALA A 219 19.81 1.86 -7.30
C ALA A 219 19.50 0.38 -7.55
N ILE A 220 18.30 0.04 -8.04
CA ILE A 220 17.94 -1.33 -8.42
C ILE A 220 18.88 -1.83 -9.51
N LYS A 221 19.10 -1.04 -10.58
CA LYS A 221 20.03 -1.42 -11.66
C LYS A 221 21.46 -1.61 -11.17
N LYS A 222 21.93 -0.76 -10.26
CA LYS A 222 23.29 -0.83 -9.72
C LYS A 222 23.50 -2.06 -8.83
N ASN A 223 22.55 -2.36 -7.96
CA ASN A 223 22.75 -3.34 -6.88
C ASN A 223 22.13 -4.70 -7.17
N CYS A 224 21.15 -4.80 -8.08
CA CYS A 224 20.38 -6.03 -8.30
C CYS A 224 20.61 -6.66 -9.68
N ARG A 225 21.28 -5.97 -10.62
CA ARG A 225 21.49 -6.47 -11.99
C ARG A 225 22.56 -7.58 -12.02
N LEU A 226 22.20 -8.70 -12.64
CA LEU A 226 23.09 -9.82 -12.95
C LEU A 226 23.24 -9.98 -14.48
N GLU A 227 24.03 -10.95 -14.91
CA GLU A 227 24.28 -11.22 -16.34
C GLU A 227 22.98 -11.47 -17.12
N VAL A 228 22.13 -12.36 -16.61
CA VAL A 228 20.91 -12.83 -17.30
C VAL A 228 19.61 -12.22 -16.76
N GLY A 229 19.67 -11.34 -15.77
CA GLY A 229 18.45 -10.87 -15.09
C GLY A 229 18.71 -9.90 -13.94
N TYR A 230 17.82 -9.93 -12.97
CA TYR A 230 17.95 -9.23 -11.69
C TYR A 230 17.83 -10.24 -10.57
N SER A 231 18.34 -9.91 -9.39
CA SER A 231 18.08 -10.68 -8.17
C SER A 231 17.89 -9.74 -7.00
N SER A 232 17.00 -10.09 -6.09
CA SER A 232 16.95 -9.47 -4.77
C SER A 232 18.29 -9.63 -4.05
N ILE A 233 18.67 -8.61 -3.29
CA ILE A 233 19.85 -8.62 -2.42
C ILE A 233 19.46 -9.03 -0.99
N SER A 234 20.43 -9.54 -0.24
CA SER A 234 20.20 -9.99 1.14
C SER A 234 20.29 -8.86 2.17
N ASP A 235 21.08 -7.82 1.89
CA ASP A 235 21.32 -6.71 2.82
C ASP A 235 21.50 -5.38 2.07
N VAL A 236 20.57 -4.45 2.28
CA VAL A 236 20.54 -3.13 1.63
C VAL A 236 21.60 -2.16 2.16
N THR A 237 22.31 -2.50 3.23
CA THR A 237 23.45 -1.73 3.74
C THR A 237 24.75 -2.11 3.04
N GLN A 238 24.80 -3.31 2.46
CA GLN A 238 25.99 -3.89 1.81
C GLN A 238 25.83 -4.03 0.29
N GLY A 239 24.60 -4.08 -0.21
CA GLY A 239 24.34 -4.29 -1.64
C GLY A 239 24.86 -5.65 -2.09
N PRO A 240 25.49 -5.75 -3.27
CA PRO A 240 26.01 -7.02 -3.79
C PRO A 240 26.98 -7.76 -2.85
N SER A 241 27.73 -7.06 -1.99
CA SER A 241 28.66 -7.73 -1.07
C SER A 241 27.95 -8.47 0.07
N GLY A 242 26.70 -8.11 0.38
CA GLY A 242 25.85 -8.85 1.32
C GLY A 242 25.25 -10.13 0.71
N GLY A 243 25.44 -10.35 -0.60
CA GLY A 243 24.95 -11.52 -1.32
C GLY A 243 23.60 -11.30 -2.01
N TYR A 244 23.34 -12.17 -2.98
CA TYR A 244 22.08 -12.23 -3.73
C TYR A 244 21.22 -13.39 -3.22
N LYS A 245 19.90 -13.19 -3.17
CA LYS A 245 18.95 -14.25 -2.84
C LYS A 245 18.71 -15.24 -4.00
N ASN A 246 19.21 -14.93 -5.20
CA ASN A 246 18.95 -15.68 -6.43
C ASN A 246 17.45 -15.87 -6.71
N LEU A 247 16.70 -14.78 -6.54
CA LEU A 247 15.25 -14.73 -6.68
C LEU A 247 14.89 -13.49 -7.51
N GLN A 248 14.05 -13.70 -8.53
CA GLN A 248 13.45 -12.64 -9.32
C GLN A 248 11.96 -12.91 -9.42
N ASP A 249 11.19 -12.24 -8.55
CA ASP A 249 9.75 -12.41 -8.51
C ASP A 249 9.05 -11.83 -9.75
N SER A 250 7.86 -12.33 -10.07
CA SER A 250 7.07 -11.90 -11.23
C SER A 250 6.67 -10.43 -11.16
N TYR A 251 6.42 -9.91 -9.95
CA TYR A 251 6.09 -8.50 -9.73
C TYR A 251 7.21 -7.55 -10.18
N PHE A 252 8.46 -8.02 -10.33
CA PHE A 252 9.52 -7.20 -10.91
C PHE A 252 9.12 -6.71 -12.32
N PHE A 253 8.50 -7.60 -13.12
CA PHE A 253 8.00 -7.25 -14.43
C PHE A 253 6.64 -6.54 -14.37
N ALA A 254 5.71 -7.06 -13.56
CA ALA A 254 4.36 -6.53 -13.50
C ALA A 254 4.35 -5.13 -12.89
N GLU A 255 5.11 -4.87 -11.85
CA GLU A 255 5.03 -3.66 -11.06
C GLU A 255 6.26 -2.78 -11.20
N THR A 256 7.43 -3.30 -10.79
CA THR A 256 8.65 -2.49 -10.66
C THR A 256 9.02 -1.83 -11.99
N LEU A 257 9.11 -2.63 -13.06
CA LEU A 257 9.42 -2.11 -14.40
C LEU A 257 8.26 -1.28 -14.98
N LYS A 258 7.01 -1.65 -14.71
CA LYS A 258 5.84 -0.93 -15.25
C LYS A 258 5.73 0.47 -14.65
N TYR A 259 5.76 0.61 -13.33
CA TYR A 259 5.69 1.93 -12.69
C TYR A 259 6.94 2.76 -12.97
N SER A 260 8.13 2.14 -13.03
CA SER A 260 9.35 2.84 -13.47
C SER A 260 9.21 3.41 -14.87
N TYR A 261 8.62 2.65 -15.80
CA TYR A 261 8.35 3.10 -17.16
C TYR A 261 7.28 4.20 -17.21
N LEU A 262 6.15 4.01 -16.52
CA LEU A 262 5.02 4.93 -16.53
C LEU A 262 5.36 6.29 -15.91
N LEU A 263 6.26 6.33 -14.92
CA LEU A 263 6.71 7.56 -14.28
C LEU A 263 7.36 8.56 -15.25
N PHE A 264 7.96 8.07 -16.35
CA PHE A 264 8.58 8.89 -17.39
C PHE A 264 7.78 8.90 -18.70
N SER A 265 6.66 8.18 -18.74
CA SER A 265 5.81 8.11 -19.92
C SER A 265 4.82 9.28 -19.95
N PRO A 266 4.35 9.70 -21.14
CA PRO A 266 3.25 10.65 -21.23
C PRO A 266 2.00 10.12 -20.52
N THR A 267 1.22 11.02 -19.91
CA THR A 267 -0.04 10.67 -19.20
C THR A 267 -1.08 10.01 -20.11
N SER A 268 -0.98 10.23 -21.43
CA SER A 268 -1.81 9.57 -22.45
C SER A 268 -1.48 8.09 -22.67
N THR A 269 -0.37 7.58 -22.13
CA THR A 269 0.03 6.16 -22.27
C THR A 269 -0.96 5.25 -21.55
N ILE A 270 -1.25 5.58 -20.28
CA ILE A 270 -2.33 5.00 -19.49
C ILE A 270 -2.76 6.02 -18.44
N SER A 271 -3.92 6.61 -18.67
CA SER A 271 -4.48 7.67 -17.84
C SER A 271 -5.11 7.06 -16.59
N LEU A 272 -4.67 7.49 -15.40
CA LEU A 272 -5.33 7.09 -14.13
C LEU A 272 -6.76 7.62 -14.03
N ASN A 273 -7.18 8.51 -14.94
CA ASN A 273 -8.57 8.94 -15.04
C ASN A 273 -9.47 7.84 -15.60
N ASP A 274 -8.93 6.98 -16.47
CA ASP A 274 -9.69 6.01 -17.27
C ASP A 274 -9.40 4.55 -16.87
N TRP A 275 -8.36 4.33 -16.06
CA TRP A 275 -7.89 3.02 -15.66
C TRP A 275 -7.64 2.97 -14.15
N VAL A 276 -8.03 1.85 -13.54
CA VAL A 276 -7.65 1.49 -12.18
C VAL A 276 -6.74 0.26 -12.22
N PHE A 277 -5.65 0.30 -11.49
CA PHE A 277 -4.69 -0.81 -11.42
C PHE A 277 -5.11 -1.72 -10.28
N ASN A 278 -5.05 -3.04 -10.46
CA ASN A 278 -5.15 -3.96 -9.34
C ASN A 278 -3.87 -3.93 -8.47
N THR A 279 -3.80 -4.75 -7.42
CA THR A 279 -2.64 -4.74 -6.50
C THR A 279 -1.34 -5.22 -7.17
N GLU A 280 -1.43 -5.99 -8.27
CA GLU A 280 -0.30 -6.47 -9.08
C GLU A 280 -0.04 -5.57 -10.32
N SER A 281 -0.44 -4.30 -10.25
CA SER A 281 -0.26 -3.31 -11.32
C SER A 281 -0.93 -3.66 -12.67
N HIS A 282 -1.92 -4.55 -12.71
CA HIS A 282 -2.67 -4.84 -13.93
C HIS A 282 -3.83 -3.84 -14.12
N PRO A 283 -3.85 -3.09 -15.23
CA PRO A 283 -4.86 -2.06 -15.43
C PRO A 283 -6.21 -2.63 -15.88
N MET A 284 -7.29 -2.10 -15.31
CA MET A 284 -8.68 -2.38 -15.65
C MET A 284 -9.39 -1.10 -16.06
N LYS A 285 -10.07 -1.12 -17.21
CA LYS A 285 -10.70 0.08 -17.79
C LYS A 285 -11.96 0.49 -17.03
N LEU A 286 -11.99 1.67 -16.45
CA LEU A 286 -13.15 2.18 -15.73
C LEU A 286 -14.34 2.41 -16.67
N SER A 287 -15.57 2.23 -16.14
CA SER A 287 -16.80 2.58 -16.85
C SER A 287 -17.06 4.09 -16.90
N THR A 288 -16.46 4.82 -15.95
CA THR A 288 -16.54 6.27 -15.80
C THR A 288 -15.13 6.85 -15.64
N SER A 289 -14.85 7.97 -16.30
CA SER A 289 -13.59 8.69 -16.14
C SER A 289 -13.60 9.62 -14.92
N TYR A 290 -12.52 9.68 -14.16
CA TYR A 290 -12.38 10.52 -12.96
C TYR A 290 -11.18 11.47 -13.09
N LEU A 291 -11.27 12.72 -12.61
CA LEU A 291 -10.14 13.65 -12.67
C LEU A 291 -9.12 13.42 -11.54
N ILE A 292 -8.28 12.40 -11.69
CA ILE A 292 -7.26 11.98 -10.69
C ILE A 292 -5.87 12.50 -11.07
N GLN A 293 -5.54 12.41 -12.36
CA GLN A 293 -4.28 12.84 -12.94
C GLN A 293 -4.46 14.21 -13.60
N ALA A 294 -3.58 15.15 -13.26
CA ALA A 294 -3.47 16.46 -13.88
C ALA A 294 -2.53 16.41 -15.09
#